data_AF-A0A7C9EBH3-F1
#
_entry.id   AF-A0A7C9EBH3-F1
#
_cell.length_a   1.000
_cell.length_b   1.000
_cell.length_c   1.000
_cell.angle_alpha   90.00
_cell.angle_beta   90.00
_cell.angle_gamma   90.00
#
_symmetry.space_group_name_H-M   'P 1'
#
loop_
_entity.id
_entity.type
_entity.pdbx_description
1 polymer ?
#
loop_
_entity_poly.entity_id
_entity_poly.type
_entity_poly.pdbx_seq_one_letter_code
_entity_poly.pdbx_strand_id
1 'polypeptide(L)'
;EGAAEAAFTAFNCRPCSQLAGRFLHIRYSVPRPSTPVRGNDSVEVCLTAKDLNIAGLYLFHDFISPKDEEELLAAVDSRPWISLAKRRVQHYGYEFCYQTRNVDTTK
;
A
#
# COMPACT_ATOMS: atom_id res chain seq x y z
N GLU A 1 -32.14 12.02 -17.18
CA GLU A 1 -30.83 12.71 -17.26
C GLU A 1 -30.42 13.50 -16.00
N GLY A 2 -31.34 13.98 -15.15
CA GLY A 2 -30.97 14.93 -14.09
C GLY A 2 -30.03 14.46 -12.96
N ALA A 3 -30.04 13.18 -12.56
CA ALA A 3 -29.24 12.74 -11.40
C ALA A 3 -27.73 12.72 -11.68
N ALA A 4 -27.31 12.26 -12.87
CA ALA A 4 -25.90 12.21 -13.25
C ALA A 4 -25.31 13.62 -13.43
N GLU A 5 -26.08 14.52 -14.03
CA GLU A 5 -25.69 15.93 -14.21
C GLU A 5 -25.61 16.68 -12.88
N ALA A 6 -26.60 16.49 -12.00
CA ALA A 6 -26.58 17.04 -10.65
C ALA A 6 -25.36 16.56 -9.85
N ALA A 7 -25.04 15.25 -9.93
CA ALA A 7 -23.86 14.69 -9.28
C ALA A 7 -22.55 15.26 -9.85
N PHE A 8 -22.43 15.33 -11.18
CA PHE A 8 -21.24 15.92 -11.82
C PHE A 8 -21.06 17.38 -11.36
N THR A 9 -22.13 18.17 -11.35
CA THR A 9 -22.09 19.58 -10.97
C THR A 9 -21.73 19.78 -9.49
N ALA A 10 -22.31 18.95 -8.62
CA ALA A 10 -22.12 19.05 -7.18
C ALA A 10 -20.73 18.56 -6.70
N PHE A 11 -20.15 17.57 -7.39
CA PHE A 11 -18.99 16.84 -6.85
C PHE A 11 -17.73 16.90 -7.71
N ASN A 12 -17.83 17.09 -9.03
CA ASN A 12 -16.66 17.08 -9.89
C ASN A 12 -15.73 18.27 -9.58
N CYS A 13 -14.46 17.98 -9.34
CA CYS A 13 -13.41 18.95 -8.98
C CYS A 13 -13.75 19.82 -7.76
N ARG A 14 -14.61 19.34 -6.86
CA ARG A 14 -14.97 20.02 -5.60
C ARG A 14 -14.55 19.17 -4.39
N PRO A 15 -14.15 19.80 -3.28
CA PRO A 15 -13.79 19.06 -2.06
C PRO A 15 -15.05 18.44 -1.45
N CYS A 16 -14.98 17.15 -1.13
CA CYS A 16 -16.08 16.42 -0.52
C CYS A 16 -15.80 16.17 0.96
N SER A 17 -16.60 16.77 1.86
CA SER A 17 -16.46 16.62 3.31
C SER A 17 -16.67 15.18 3.77
N GLN A 18 -17.57 14.45 3.13
CA GLN A 18 -17.81 13.03 3.38
C GLN A 18 -16.60 12.15 3.00
N LEU A 19 -15.67 12.67 2.19
CA LEU A 19 -14.44 11.99 1.78
C LEU A 19 -13.19 12.63 2.39
N ALA A 20 -13.30 13.21 3.59
CA ALA A 20 -12.20 13.86 4.31
C ALA A 20 -11.51 14.96 3.48
N GLY A 21 -12.29 15.74 2.73
CA GLY A 21 -11.81 16.86 1.91
C GLY A 21 -11.20 16.46 0.57
N ARG A 22 -11.24 15.18 0.19
CA ARG A 22 -10.77 14.73 -1.12
C ARG A 22 -11.66 15.23 -2.25
N PHE A 23 -11.07 15.37 -3.43
CA PHE A 23 -11.73 15.82 -4.65
C PHE A 23 -12.17 14.61 -5.48
N LEU A 24 -13.38 14.67 -6.02
CA LEU A 24 -13.86 13.67 -6.98
C LEU A 24 -13.63 14.19 -8.40
N HIS A 25 -13.06 13.36 -9.27
CA HIS A 25 -12.99 13.63 -10.71
C HIS A 25 -13.97 12.70 -11.41
N ILE A 26 -15.06 13.28 -11.90
CA ILE A 26 -16.19 12.58 -12.51
C ILE A 26 -16.14 12.81 -14.01
N ARG A 27 -16.50 11.80 -14.81
CA ARG A 27 -16.69 11.89 -16.26
C ARG A 27 -17.92 11.09 -16.66
N TYR A 28 -18.64 11.56 -17.66
CA TYR A 28 -19.70 10.76 -18.28
C TYR A 28 -19.09 9.53 -18.96
N SER A 29 -19.79 8.40 -18.87
CA SER A 29 -19.41 7.14 -19.51
C SER A 29 -20.61 6.51 -20.19
N VAL A 30 -20.36 5.73 -21.23
CA VAL A 30 -21.39 4.91 -21.88
C VAL A 30 -21.77 3.77 -20.93
N PRO A 31 -23.07 3.48 -20.72
CA PRO A 31 -23.49 2.31 -19.95
C PRO A 31 -22.87 1.06 -20.55
N ARG A 32 -22.06 0.35 -19.77
CA ARG A 32 -21.65 -1.00 -20.15
C ARG A 32 -22.77 -1.94 -19.75
N PRO A 33 -23.23 -2.86 -20.63
CA PRO A 33 -24.11 -3.92 -20.19
C PRO A 33 -23.42 -4.62 -19.04
N SER A 34 -24.14 -4.75 -17.92
CA SER A 34 -23.63 -5.40 -16.73
C SER A 34 -23.19 -6.80 -17.10
N THR A 35 -21.88 -7.02 -17.22
CA THR A 35 -21.34 -8.36 -17.05
C THR A 35 -21.86 -8.84 -15.71
N PRO A 36 -22.49 -10.03 -15.62
CA PRO A 36 -22.90 -10.55 -14.33
C PRO A 36 -21.68 -10.46 -13.42
N VAL A 37 -21.83 -9.71 -12.33
CA VAL A 37 -20.82 -9.62 -11.28
C VAL A 37 -20.50 -11.05 -10.93
N ARG A 38 -19.31 -11.53 -11.30
CA ARG A 38 -18.86 -12.83 -10.81
C ARG A 38 -18.84 -12.65 -9.30
N GLY A 39 -19.68 -13.42 -8.58
CA GLY A 39 -19.72 -13.37 -7.13
C GLY A 39 -18.30 -13.44 -6.57
N ASN A 40 -18.03 -12.62 -5.56
CA ASN A 40 -16.73 -12.34 -4.94
C ASN A 40 -15.73 -11.55 -5.81
N ASP A 41 -15.79 -10.21 -5.70
CA ASP A 41 -14.65 -9.31 -6.00
C ASP A 41 -13.50 -9.47 -4.97
N SER A 42 -13.58 -10.45 -4.08
CA SER A 42 -12.48 -10.79 -3.18
C SER A 42 -11.36 -11.42 -3.99
N VAL A 43 -10.23 -10.71 -4.07
CA VAL A 43 -8.97 -11.30 -4.54
C VAL A 43 -8.65 -12.49 -3.63
N GLU A 44 -8.42 -13.65 -4.22
CA GLU A 44 -8.00 -14.84 -3.48
C GLU A 44 -6.64 -14.57 -2.83
N VAL A 45 -6.57 -14.75 -1.50
CA VAL A 45 -5.35 -14.54 -0.71
C VAL A 45 -4.78 -15.89 -0.31
N CYS A 46 -3.52 -16.12 -0.67
CA CYS A 46 -2.77 -17.29 -0.25
C CYS A 46 -2.20 -17.11 1.15
N LEU A 47 -2.40 -18.09 2.04
CA LEU A 47 -1.85 -18.08 3.40
C LEU A 47 -0.57 -18.91 3.52
N THR A 48 -0.19 -19.61 2.45
CA THR A 48 1.07 -20.34 2.37
C THR A 48 1.82 -19.99 1.08
N ALA A 49 3.14 -20.10 1.11
CA ALA A 49 3.95 -19.94 -0.11
C ALA A 49 3.66 -21.02 -1.16
N LYS A 50 3.21 -22.21 -0.73
CA LYS A 50 2.84 -23.32 -1.62
C LYS A 50 1.63 -22.96 -2.48
N ASP A 51 0.65 -22.27 -1.92
CA ASP A 51 -0.57 -21.87 -2.64
C ASP A 51 -0.26 -20.89 -3.78
N LEU A 52 0.82 -20.10 -3.66
CA LEU A 52 1.27 -19.16 -4.69
C LEU A 52 2.02 -19.85 -5.85
N ASN A 53 2.60 -21.03 -5.62
CA ASN A 53 3.40 -21.77 -6.60
C ASN A 53 4.52 -20.93 -7.26
N ILE A 54 5.14 -20.02 -6.51
CA ILE A 54 6.26 -19.18 -6.97
C ILE A 54 7.57 -19.86 -6.57
N ALA A 55 8.38 -20.26 -7.55
CA ALA A 55 9.66 -20.90 -7.29
C ALA A 55 10.61 -19.97 -6.50
N GLY A 56 11.18 -20.50 -5.40
CA GLY A 56 12.09 -19.77 -4.52
C GLY A 56 11.43 -18.91 -3.45
N LEU A 57 10.10 -18.82 -3.43
CA LEU A 57 9.35 -18.15 -2.36
C LEU A 57 9.04 -19.16 -1.24
N TYR A 58 9.39 -18.80 0.00
CA TYR A 58 9.11 -19.59 1.20
C TYR A 58 8.48 -18.68 2.27
N LEU A 59 7.56 -19.23 3.05
CA LEU A 59 6.91 -18.54 4.17
C LEU A 59 7.06 -19.41 5.42
N PHE A 60 7.67 -18.83 6.45
CA PHE A 60 7.85 -19.48 7.75
C PHE A 60 7.02 -18.73 8.78
N HIS A 61 5.94 -19.36 9.24
CA HIS A 61 5.15 -18.85 10.35
C HIS A 61 5.94 -19.01 11.65
N ASP A 62 5.74 -18.08 12.58
CA ASP A 62 6.36 -18.11 13.92
C ASP A 62 7.89 -18.30 13.89
N PHE A 63 8.57 -17.71 12.91
CA PHE A 63 10.03 -17.84 12.72
C PHE A 63 10.85 -17.31 13.90
N ILE A 64 10.31 -16.32 14.62
CA ILE A 64 10.87 -15.76 15.84
C ILE A 64 9.89 -15.95 17.00
N SER A 65 10.38 -16.00 18.23
CA SER A 65 9.51 -16.04 19.39
C SER A 65 8.90 -14.65 19.68
N PRO A 66 7.75 -14.56 20.39
CA PRO A 66 7.18 -13.28 20.80
C PRO A 66 8.14 -12.42 21.64
N LYS A 67 9.07 -13.06 22.37
CA LYS A 67 10.09 -12.37 23.14
C LYS A 67 11.16 -11.74 22.23
N ASP A 68 11.62 -12.48 21.24
CA ASP A 68 12.58 -11.96 20.26
C ASP A 68 11.97 -10.79 19.48
N GLU A 69 10.68 -10.86 19.14
CA GLU A 69 9.94 -9.76 18.50
C GLU A 69 9.98 -8.48 19.35
N GLU A 70 9.65 -8.57 20.64
CA GLU A 70 9.69 -7.42 21.57
C GLU A 70 11.09 -6.82 21.66
N GLU A 71 12.12 -7.66 21.83
CA GLU A 71 13.51 -7.23 21.94
C GLU A 71 14.01 -6.56 20.65
N LEU A 72 13.65 -7.11 19.48
CA LEU A 72 14.02 -6.56 18.18
C LEU A 72 13.33 -5.21 17.92
N LEU A 73 12.03 -5.10 18.21
CA LEU A 73 11.29 -3.85 18.05
C LEU A 73 11.87 -2.75 18.93
N ALA A 74 12.14 -3.05 20.22
CA ALA A 74 12.76 -2.10 21.14
C ALA A 74 14.16 -1.67 20.66
N ALA A 75 14.96 -2.62 20.17
CA ALA A 75 16.30 -2.33 19.64
C ALA A 75 16.24 -1.39 18.43
N VAL A 76 15.33 -1.62 17.47
CA VAL A 76 15.17 -0.78 16.28
C VAL A 76 14.61 0.60 16.65
N ASP A 77 13.58 0.68 17.51
CA ASP A 77 12.96 1.95 17.88
C ASP A 77 13.89 2.87 18.69
N SER A 78 14.86 2.30 19.42
CA SER A 78 15.86 3.07 20.15
C SER A 78 16.90 3.79 19.28
N ARG A 79 16.94 3.50 17.96
CA ARG A 79 17.90 4.08 17.02
C ARG A 79 17.31 5.27 16.26
N PRO A 80 18.14 6.22 15.80
CA PRO A 80 17.68 7.35 15.00
C PRO A 80 17.01 6.88 13.70
N TRP A 81 15.94 7.55 13.30
CA TRP A 81 15.21 7.27 12.06
C TRP A 81 15.39 8.38 11.03
N ILE A 82 15.49 8.00 9.76
CA ILE A 82 15.44 8.91 8.62
C ILE A 82 13.99 8.96 8.10
N SER A 83 13.37 10.14 8.13
CA SER A 83 12.01 10.33 7.63
C SER A 83 12.02 10.58 6.11
N LEU A 84 11.32 9.75 5.36
CA LEU A 84 10.99 9.94 3.95
C LEU A 84 9.53 10.37 3.82
N ALA A 85 9.11 10.77 2.61
CA ALA A 85 7.77 11.33 2.35
C ALA A 85 6.59 10.47 2.81
N LYS A 86 6.75 9.14 2.94
CA LYS A 86 5.68 8.20 3.32
C LYS A 86 6.08 7.15 4.35
N ARG A 87 7.33 7.13 4.81
CA ARG A 87 7.86 6.09 5.71
C ARG A 87 9.12 6.57 6.43
N ARG A 88 9.51 5.87 7.50
CA ARG A 88 10.81 6.01 8.17
C ARG A 88 11.73 4.85 7.78
N VAL A 89 13.03 5.11 7.67
CA VAL A 89 14.04 4.10 7.32
C VAL A 89 15.26 4.19 8.25
N GLN A 90 15.91 3.04 8.44
CA GLN A 90 17.22 2.89 9.08
C GLN A 90 18.08 2.01 8.17
N HIS A 91 19.35 2.37 8.00
CA HIS A 91 20.32 1.60 7.20
C HIS A 91 21.37 1.01 8.13
N TYR A 92 21.74 -0.25 7.90
CA TYR A 92 22.80 -0.95 8.61
C TYR A 92 23.81 -1.47 7.58
N GLY A 93 25.10 -1.18 7.77
CA GLY A 93 26.13 -1.38 6.73
C GLY A 93 26.14 -0.23 5.72
N TYR A 94 26.26 -0.54 4.43
CA TYR A 94 26.25 0.48 3.38
C TYR A 94 24.89 1.18 3.28
N GLU A 95 24.90 2.51 3.29
CA GLU A 95 23.69 3.32 3.14
C GLU A 95 23.16 3.19 1.71
N PHE A 96 21.83 2.99 1.56
CA PHE A 96 21.21 3.03 0.24
C PHE A 96 20.83 4.47 -0.10
N CYS A 97 21.48 5.05 -1.10
CA CYS A 97 21.21 6.41 -1.56
C CYS A 97 20.01 6.42 -2.52
N TYR A 98 18.88 6.95 -2.06
CA TYR A 98 17.66 7.04 -2.87
C TYR A 98 17.77 7.94 -4.10
N GLN A 99 18.66 8.93 -4.09
CA GLN A 99 18.86 9.85 -5.21
C GLN A 99 19.53 9.13 -6.40
N THR A 100 20.56 8.34 -6.12
CA THR A 100 21.32 7.58 -7.13
C THR A 100 20.75 6.19 -7.37
N ARG A 101 19.85 5.72 -6.50
CA ARG A 101 19.30 4.35 -6.46
C ARG A 101 20.40 3.30 -6.36
N ASN A 102 21.47 3.60 -5.62
CA ASN A 102 22.61 2.74 -5.44
C ASN A 102 23.10 2.79 -3.99
N VAL A 103 23.96 1.86 -3.62
CA VAL A 103 24.68 1.91 -2.35
C VAL A 103 25.73 3.01 -2.40
N ASP A 104 25.86 3.75 -1.31
CA ASP A 104 27.00 4.63 -1.10
C ASP A 104 28.15 3.77 -0.55
N THR A 105 29.13 3.45 -1.40
CA THR A 105 30.34 2.70 -1.00
C THR A 105 31.43 3.61 -0.45
N THR A 106 31.18 4.92 -0.36
CA THR A 106 32.17 5.92 0.08
C THR A 106 31.97 6.35 1.54
N LYS A 107 30.85 5.96 2.15
CA LYS A 107 30.56 6.08 3.57
C LYS A 107 30.67 4.74 4.29
#